data_AF-A0A453PWH7-F1
#
_entry.id   AF-A0A453PWH7-F1
#
_cell.length_a   1.000
_cell.length_b   1.000
_cell.length_c   1.000
_cell.angle_alpha   90.00
_cell.angle_beta   90.00
_cell.angle_gamma   90.00
#
_symmetry.space_group_name_H-M   'P 1'
#
loop_
_entity.id
_entity.type
_entity.pdbx_description
1 polymer ?
#
loop_
_entity_poly.entity_id
_entity_poly.type
_entity_poly.pdbx_seq_one_letter_code
_entity_poly.pdbx_strand_id
1 'polypeptide(L)'
;ILRECPKLLTPVLNKLQHVNLDHLPEGCDLAWTMFILEAAPSLKELCITVWDHWCIMITNKELRKKYCFCEKADVKWKPYAPDFKHKNLAKLTIYGFSNPMTIL
;
A
#
# COMPACT_ATOMS: atom_id res chain seq x y z
N ILE A 1 12.18 11.72 4.73
CA ILE A 1 10.92 12.08 4.03
C ILE A 1 9.91 12.43 5.11
N LEU A 2 9.45 13.68 5.17
CA LEU A 2 8.34 14.07 6.05
C LEU A 2 7.08 13.37 5.51
N ARG A 3 6.37 12.60 6.34
CA ARG A 3 5.06 12.09 5.95
C ARG A 3 4.11 13.28 5.90
N GLU A 4 3.40 13.45 4.78
CA GLU A 4 2.30 14.42 4.72
C GLU A 4 1.28 14.07 5.81
N CYS A 5 0.63 15.09 6.37
CA CYS A 5 -0.42 14.86 7.36
C CYS A 5 -1.70 14.41 6.61
N PRO A 6 -2.25 13.20 6.89
CA PRO A 6 -3.43 12.68 6.19
C PRO A 6 -4.62 13.64 6.24
N LYS A 7 -4.76 14.41 7.34
CA LYS A 7 -5.80 15.41 7.54
C LYS A 7 -5.81 16.51 6.47
N LEU A 8 -4.67 16.79 5.84
CA LEU A 8 -4.56 17.78 4.77
C LEU A 8 -5.21 17.29 3.47
N LEU A 9 -5.24 15.97 3.25
CA LEU A 9 -5.88 15.38 2.07
C LEU A 9 -7.32 14.94 2.32
N THR A 10 -7.77 14.90 3.57
CA THR A 10 -9.17 14.57 3.90
C THR A 10 -10.20 15.38 3.13
N PRO A 11 -10.08 16.71 2.94
CA PRO A 11 -11.05 17.47 2.15
C PRO A 11 -11.21 16.96 0.70
N VAL A 12 -10.13 16.43 0.13
CA VAL A 12 -10.08 15.92 -1.26
C VAL A 12 -10.56 14.46 -1.33
N LEU A 13 -10.20 13.65 -0.32
CA LEU A 13 -10.46 12.21 -0.31
C LEU A 13 -11.73 11.81 0.47
N ASN A 14 -12.44 12.76 1.08
CA ASN A 14 -13.59 12.47 1.96
C ASN A 14 -14.73 11.68 1.29
N LYS A 15 -14.88 11.75 -0.04
CA LYS A 15 -15.91 11.03 -0.80
C LYS A 15 -15.37 9.79 -1.51
N LEU A 16 -14.06 9.51 -1.41
CA LEU A 16 -13.46 8.35 -2.04
C LEU A 16 -13.98 7.07 -1.37
N GLN A 17 -14.60 6.20 -2.15
CA GLN A 17 -15.23 4.97 -1.64
C GLN A 17 -14.51 3.70 -2.09
N HIS A 18 -13.87 3.71 -3.27
CA HIS A 18 -13.20 2.54 -3.82
C HIS A 18 -11.82 2.95 -4.31
N VAL A 19 -10.80 2.22 -3.89
CA VAL A 19 -9.42 2.41 -4.30
C VAL A 19 -8.89 1.08 -4.79
N ASN A 20 -8.35 1.07 -6.00
CA ASN A 20 -7.58 -0.04 -6.51
C ASN A 20 -6.15 0.44 -6.78
N LEU A 21 -5.17 -0.28 -6.25
CA LEU A 21 -3.75 0.01 -6.43
C LEU A 21 -3.09 -1.21 -7.03
N ASP A 22 -2.83 -1.11 -8.33
CA ASP A 22 -2.25 -2.19 -9.10
C ASP A 22 -0.75 -1.99 -9.30
N HIS A 23 -0.05 -3.07 -9.69
CA HIS A 23 1.36 -3.05 -10.09
C HIS A 23 2.28 -2.53 -8.99
N LEU A 24 1.95 -2.80 -7.72
CA LEU A 24 2.83 -2.41 -6.64
C LEU A 24 4.08 -3.28 -6.64
N PRO A 25 5.28 -2.66 -6.61
CA PRO A 25 6.56 -3.31 -6.41
C PRO A 25 6.60 -4.37 -5.30
N GLU A 26 7.28 -5.48 -5.54
CA GLU A 26 7.71 -6.36 -4.45
C GLU A 26 8.62 -5.58 -3.49
N GLY A 27 8.24 -5.57 -2.22
CA GLY A 27 8.94 -4.80 -1.19
C GLY A 27 8.43 -3.36 -1.04
N CYS A 28 7.36 -2.94 -1.72
CA CYS A 28 6.75 -1.63 -1.43
C CYS A 28 6.33 -1.54 0.06
N ASP A 29 6.76 -0.48 0.76
CA ASP A 29 6.40 -0.25 2.17
C ASP A 29 4.88 -0.06 2.29
N LEU A 30 4.18 -0.95 2.99
CA LEU A 30 2.73 -0.86 3.15
C LEU A 30 2.28 0.29 4.09
N ALA A 31 3.18 1.08 4.67
CA ALA A 31 2.79 2.19 5.54
C ALA A 31 1.93 3.27 4.83
N TRP A 32 1.98 3.36 3.51
CA TRP A 32 1.07 4.25 2.75
C TRP A 32 -0.39 3.73 2.76
N THR A 33 -0.63 2.43 3.00
CA THR A 33 -2.01 1.91 3.09
C THR A 33 -2.76 2.57 4.24
N MET A 34 -2.09 2.71 5.37
CA MET A 34 -2.62 3.38 6.55
C MET A 34 -2.83 4.87 6.32
N PHE A 35 -1.98 5.52 5.51
CA PHE A 35 -2.18 6.91 5.11
C PHE A 35 -3.49 7.10 4.34
N ILE A 36 -3.79 6.22 3.37
CA ILE A 36 -5.05 6.27 2.61
C ILE A 36 -6.25 6.05 3.53
N LEU A 37 -6.15 5.07 4.44
CA LEU A 37 -7.19 4.80 5.42
C LEU A 37 -7.43 6.01 6.34
N GLU A 38 -6.39 6.70 6.79
CA GLU A 38 -6.54 7.89 7.63
C GLU A 38 -7.09 9.11 6.84
N ALA A 39 -6.74 9.24 5.57
CA ALA A 39 -7.14 10.38 4.75
C ALA A 39 -8.54 10.25 4.14
N ALA A 40 -9.03 9.03 3.88
CA ALA A 40 -10.27 8.77 3.15
C ALA A 40 -11.38 8.15 4.05
N PRO A 41 -12.05 8.94 4.91
CA PRO A 41 -12.98 8.41 5.91
C PRO A 41 -14.19 7.65 5.34
N SER A 42 -14.60 7.88 4.10
CA SER A 42 -15.72 7.18 3.45
C SER A 42 -15.28 5.95 2.63
N LEU A 43 -14.01 5.55 2.70
CA LEU A 43 -13.51 4.41 1.94
C LEU A 43 -14.25 3.12 2.36
N LYS A 44 -14.79 2.41 1.37
CA LYS A 44 -15.52 1.16 1.53
C LYS A 44 -14.70 -0.03 1.07
N GLU A 45 -13.95 0.12 0.00
CA GLU A 45 -13.12 -0.93 -0.57
C GLU A 45 -11.72 -0.43 -0.89
N LEU A 46 -10.73 -1.17 -0.38
CA LEU A 46 -9.33 -1.01 -0.74
C LEU A 46 -8.83 -2.33 -1.32
N CYS A 47 -8.46 -2.29 -2.60
CA CYS A 47 -7.86 -3.40 -3.31
C CYS A 47 -6.41 -3.07 -3.64
N ILE A 48 -5.52 -4.01 -3.34
CA ILE A 48 -4.07 -3.86 -3.49
C ILE A 48 -3.54 -5.07 -4.23
N THR A 49 -2.84 -4.85 -5.33
CA THR A 49 -2.20 -5.90 -6.11
C THR A 49 -0.70 -5.67 -6.13
N VAL A 50 0.03 -6.49 -5.36
CA VAL A 50 1.49 -6.50 -5.30
C VAL A 50 2.00 -7.43 -6.38
N TRP A 51 2.48 -6.85 -7.48
CA TRP A 51 2.91 -7.58 -8.67
C TRP A 51 4.19 -6.95 -9.22
N ASP A 52 5.31 -7.65 -9.01
CA ASP A 52 6.45 -7.61 -9.92
C ASP A 52 6.13 -8.65 -11.01
N HIS A 53 5.32 -8.28 -12.01
CA HIS A 53 5.15 -9.18 -13.15
C HIS A 53 6.54 -9.54 -13.68
N TRP A 54 6.86 -10.82 -13.91
CA TRP A 54 8.21 -11.26 -14.28
C TRP A 54 8.79 -10.51 -15.49
N CYS A 55 7.95 -10.13 -16.46
CA CYS A 55 8.39 -9.33 -17.62
C CYS A 55 8.72 -7.86 -17.31
N ILE A 56 8.33 -7.37 -16.13
CA ILE A 56 8.52 -5.98 -15.65
C ILE A 56 9.46 -5.97 -14.43
N MET A 57 9.73 -7.14 -13.84
CA MET A 57 10.56 -7.30 -12.66
C MET A 57 11.99 -6.85 -12.95
N ILE A 58 12.38 -5.75 -12.32
CA ILE A 58 13.77 -5.32 -12.31
C ILE A 58 14.54 -6.29 -11.43
N THR A 59 15.32 -7.18 -12.04
CA THR A 59 16.19 -8.14 -11.33
C THR A 59 17.50 -7.51 -10.86
N ASN A 60 17.91 -6.41 -11.48
CA ASN A 60 19.13 -5.69 -11.11
C ASN A 60 18.96 -5.00 -9.75
N LYS A 61 19.77 -5.39 -8.78
CA LYS A 61 19.71 -4.91 -7.40
C LYS A 61 19.92 -3.40 -7.24
N GLU A 62 20.74 -2.78 -8.07
CA GLU A 62 21.00 -1.33 -8.02
C GLU A 62 19.80 -0.54 -8.57
N LEU A 63 19.20 -1.03 -9.65
CA LEU A 63 17.97 -0.45 -10.19
C LEU A 63 16.79 -0.63 -9.23
N ARG A 64 16.67 -1.79 -8.56
CA ARG A 64 15.67 -2.00 -7.50
C ARG A 64 15.79 -0.97 -6.38
N LYS A 65 17.03 -0.72 -5.90
CA LYS A 65 17.28 0.33 -4.89
C LYS A 65 16.94 1.73 -5.41
N LYS A 66 17.28 2.04 -6.66
CA LYS A 66 17.01 3.34 -7.29
C LYS A 66 15.50 3.65 -7.39
N TYR A 67 14.69 2.65 -7.68
CA TYR A 67 13.24 2.80 -7.84
C TYR A 67 12.44 2.51 -6.56
N CYS A 68 13.10 2.53 -5.40
CA CYS A 68 12.45 2.35 -4.09
C CYS A 68 11.72 1.00 -3.88
N PHE A 69 12.13 -0.06 -4.58
CA PHE A 69 11.74 -1.42 -4.21
C PHE A 69 12.38 -1.71 -2.85
N CYS A 70 11.57 -1.79 -1.79
CA CYS A 70 12.05 -1.70 -0.43
C CYS A 70 12.24 -3.11 0.18
N GLU A 71 13.46 -3.45 0.60
CA GLU A 71 13.77 -4.75 1.23
C GLU A 71 13.20 -4.88 2.67
N LYS A 72 12.38 -3.92 3.14
CA LYS A 72 11.85 -3.94 4.50
C LYS A 72 10.69 -4.92 4.60
N ALA A 73 10.92 -6.00 5.35
CA ALA A 73 9.88 -6.94 5.75
C ALA A 73 8.93 -6.36 6.83
N ASP A 74 9.38 -5.34 7.58
CA ASP A 74 8.61 -4.78 8.70
C ASP A 74 7.87 -3.49 8.34
N VAL A 75 6.55 -3.52 8.52
CA VAL A 75 5.70 -2.32 8.48
C VAL A 75 5.86 -1.55 9.80
N LYS A 76 6.88 -0.70 9.89
CA LYS A 76 7.01 0.26 11.00
C LYS A 76 6.07 1.44 10.76
N TRP A 77 4.81 1.25 11.14
CA TRP A 77 3.79 2.30 11.09
C TRP A 77 3.40 2.76 12.50
N LYS A 78 3.18 4.07 12.63
CA LYS A 78 2.56 4.69 13.79
C LYS A 78 1.39 5.52 13.26
N PRO A 79 0.17 5.35 13.81
CA PRO A 79 -0.95 6.16 13.39
C PRO A 79 -0.71 7.63 13.69
N TYR A 80 -1.31 8.49 12.86
CA TYR A 80 -1.37 9.91 13.18
C TYR A 80 -2.33 10.18 14.36
N ALA A 81 -3.36 9.33 14.52
CA ALA A 81 -4.28 9.36 15.65
C ALA A 81 -4.14 8.07 16.50
N PRO A 82 -3.77 8.15 17.79
CA PRO A 82 -3.49 6.98 18.64
C PRO A 82 -4.60 5.91 18.63
N ASP A 83 -5.86 6.33 18.49
CA ASP A 83 -7.05 5.48 18.51
C ASP A 83 -7.72 5.35 17.13
N PHE A 84 -6.93 5.39 16.05
CA PHE A 84 -7.46 5.34 14.69
C PHE A 84 -8.36 4.10 14.47
N LYS A 85 -9.59 4.34 13.99
CA LYS A 85 -10.55 3.30 13.61
C LYS A 85 -11.24 3.71 12.30
N HIS A 86 -11.08 2.89 11.27
CA HIS A 86 -11.79 3.09 10.01
C HIS A 86 -13.18 2.44 10.05
N LYS A 87 -14.24 3.26 10.14
CA LYS A 87 -15.61 2.75 10.37
C LYS A 87 -16.35 2.28 9.10
N ASN A 88 -15.91 2.73 7.93
CA ASN A 88 -16.63 2.50 6.67
C ASN A 88 -16.01 1.42 5.77
N LEU A 89 -14.82 0.90 6.12
CA LEU A 89 -14.11 -0.05 5.27
C LEU A 89 -14.80 -1.40 5.40
N ALA A 90 -15.47 -1.83 4.34
CA ALA A 90 -16.19 -3.09 4.27
C ALA A 90 -15.32 -4.21 3.69
N LYS A 91 -14.36 -3.87 2.83
CA LYS A 91 -13.50 -4.85 2.16
C LYS A 91 -12.07 -4.33 2.01
N LEU A 92 -11.13 -5.15 2.46
CA LEU A 92 -9.69 -5.02 2.19
C LEU A 92 -9.24 -6.28 1.46
N THR A 93 -8.65 -6.12 0.29
CA THR A 93 -8.09 -7.24 -0.48
C THR A 93 -6.65 -6.94 -0.85
N ILE A 94 -5.76 -7.88 -0.52
CA ILE A 94 -4.34 -7.80 -0.84
C ILE A 94 -4.00 -9.05 -1.64
N TYR A 95 -3.76 -8.87 -2.93
CA TYR A 95 -3.22 -9.88 -3.82
C TYR A 95 -1.70 -9.83 -3.76
N GLY A 96 -1.08 -10.91 -3.29
CA GLY A 96 0.37 -11.10 -3.31
C GLY A 96 0.82 -12.09 -4.38
N PHE A 97 2.11 -12.40 -4.40
CA PHE A 97 2.68 -13.41 -5.26
C PHE A 97 2.20 -14.81 -4.89
N SER A 98 1.71 -15.57 -5.87
CA SER A 98 1.82 -17.03 -5.85
C SER A 98 3.09 -17.37 -6.60
N ASN A 99 4.13 -17.82 -5.90
CA ASN A 99 5.36 -18.26 -6.53
C ASN A 99 5.08 -19.63 -7.17
N PRO A 100 5.07 -19.77 -8.52
CA PRO A 100 4.75 -21.05 -9.15
C PRO A 100 5.85 -22.10 -8.94
N MET A 101 7.02 -21.73 -8.40
CA MET A 101 8.16 -22.62 -8.15
C MET A 101 8.22 -23.24 -6.75
N THR A 102 7.25 -22.98 -5.86
CA THR A 102 7.23 -23.58 -4.52
C THR A 102 6.52 -24.96 -4.48
N ILE A 103 6.25 -25.57 -5.64
CA ILE A 103 5.83 -26.97 -5.76
C ILE A 103 6.89 -27.72 -6.60
N LEU A 104 8.02 -28.06 -5.98
CA LEU A 104 8.90 -29.17 -6.37
C LEU A 104 9.54 -29.74 -5.11
#